data_AF-A0A5C7M3E3-F1
#
_entry.id   AF-A0A5C7M3E3-F1
#
_cell.length_a   1.000
_cell.length_b   1.000
_cell.length_c   1.000
_cell.angle_alpha   90.00
_cell.angle_beta   90.00
_cell.angle_gamma   90.00
#
_symmetry.space_group_name_H-M   'P 1'
#
loop_
_entity.id
_entity.type
_entity.pdbx_description
1 polymer ?
#
loop_
_entity_poly.entity_id
_entity_poly.type
_entity_poly.pdbx_seq_one_letter_code
_entity_poly.pdbx_strand_id
1 'polypeptide(L)'
;MKYMLIDVTNVESTAVIAIATQRPVVLLGKVHAAQGRKVIAPPLEGRSFAKLDKLALQYLYWNICKETPPDEYGDLVRNCLAKLNALPEDTTSIEDLEREVARLYPEAPASTPAEKAPREPGAPPPRPKATSTTGRVWEIADRLLATGSTDRKAVIAACEAEGINPSTASTQYGKWKASKL
;
A
#
# COMPACT_ATOMS: atom_id res chain seq x y z
N MET A 1 -9.86 -5.95 13.38
CA MET A 1 -9.01 -4.76 13.19
C MET A 1 -9.88 -3.63 12.66
N LYS A 2 -9.81 -2.46 13.29
CA LYS A 2 -10.58 -1.27 12.88
C LYS A 2 -9.75 -0.37 11.97
N TYR A 3 -10.42 0.35 11.10
CA TYR A 3 -9.86 1.29 10.14
C TYR A 3 -10.56 2.63 10.29
N MET A 4 -9.85 3.71 10.01
CA MET A 4 -10.43 5.05 9.94
C MET A 4 -10.46 5.50 8.49
N LEU A 5 -11.60 5.99 8.02
CA LEU A 5 -11.70 6.65 6.74
C LEU A 5 -11.42 8.14 6.93
N ILE A 6 -10.37 8.65 6.29
CA ILE A 6 -9.95 10.04 6.41
C ILE A 6 -10.14 10.72 5.05
N ASP A 7 -10.82 11.86 5.03
CA ASP A 7 -10.81 12.78 3.91
C ASP A 7 -9.47 13.52 3.88
N VAL A 8 -8.77 13.46 2.75
CA VAL A 8 -7.51 14.16 2.48
C VAL A 8 -7.60 14.97 1.18
N THR A 9 -8.81 15.37 0.78
CA THR A 9 -9.05 16.15 -0.44
C THR A 9 -8.25 17.45 -0.43
N ASN A 10 -8.29 18.18 0.69
CA ASN A 10 -7.46 19.34 0.98
C ASN A 10 -6.87 19.22 2.39
N VAL A 11 -5.70 19.82 2.61
CA VAL A 11 -5.00 19.74 3.90
C VAL A 11 -5.85 20.31 5.05
N GLU A 12 -6.48 21.46 4.84
CA GLU A 12 -7.32 22.14 5.85
C GLU A 12 -8.59 21.36 6.20
N SER A 13 -9.12 20.60 5.24
CA SER A 13 -10.32 19.78 5.43
C SER A 13 -9.99 18.34 5.87
N THR A 14 -8.75 18.08 6.31
CA THR A 14 -8.34 16.73 6.71
C THR A 14 -9.15 16.28 7.92
N ALA A 15 -10.03 15.30 7.76
CA ALA A 15 -10.99 14.92 8.78
C ALA A 15 -11.35 13.43 8.71
N VAL A 16 -11.68 12.86 9.86
CA VAL A 16 -12.18 11.48 9.94
C VAL A 16 -13.64 11.47 9.58
N ILE A 17 -13.99 10.68 8.57
CA ILE A 17 -15.36 10.48 8.11
C ILE A 17 -16.03 9.40 8.95
N ALA A 18 -15.36 8.25 9.11
CA ALA A 18 -15.93 7.08 9.75
C ALA A 18 -14.84 6.17 10.34
N ILE A 19 -15.21 5.37 11.33
CA ILE A 19 -14.41 4.26 11.83
C ILE A 19 -15.18 2.98 11.59
N ALA A 20 -14.59 2.01 10.91
CA ALA A 20 -15.28 0.76 10.64
C ALA A 20 -14.32 -0.42 10.49
N THR A 21 -14.88 -1.61 10.41
CA THR A 21 -14.12 -2.80 9.98
C THR A 21 -13.77 -2.72 8.49
N GLN A 22 -12.92 -3.63 8.02
CA GLN A 22 -12.30 -3.56 6.69
C GLN A 22 -13.31 -3.52 5.53
N ARG A 23 -14.41 -4.28 5.60
CA ARG A 23 -15.37 -4.33 4.49
C ARG A 23 -16.18 -3.03 4.37
N PRO A 24 -16.84 -2.52 5.43
CA PRO A 24 -17.55 -1.25 5.37
C PRO A 24 -16.64 -0.07 5.00
N VAL A 25 -15.42 0.03 5.57
CA VAL A 25 -14.53 1.19 5.30
C VAL A 25 -14.14 1.29 3.83
N VAL A 26 -13.98 0.15 3.14
CA VAL A 26 -13.68 0.11 1.71
C VAL A 26 -14.87 0.57 0.88
N LEU A 27 -16.08 0.16 1.25
CA LEU A 27 -17.30 0.56 0.55
C LEU A 27 -17.58 2.06 0.74
N LEU A 28 -17.52 2.55 1.98
CA LEU A 28 -17.59 3.98 2.30
C LEU A 28 -16.55 4.78 1.52
N GLY A 29 -15.32 4.26 1.43
CA GLY A 29 -14.26 4.87 0.63
C GLY A 29 -14.64 5.02 -0.85
N LYS A 30 -15.25 4.00 -1.46
CA LYS A 30 -15.76 4.08 -2.84
C LYS A 30 -16.88 5.11 -2.99
N VAL A 31 -17.85 5.11 -2.06
CA VAL A 31 -18.95 6.07 -2.07
C VAL A 31 -18.43 7.51 -2.05
N HIS A 32 -17.50 7.81 -1.14
CA HIS A 32 -16.90 9.14 -1.05
C HIS A 32 -15.98 9.48 -2.23
N ALA A 33 -15.27 8.51 -2.78
CA ALA A 33 -14.46 8.71 -3.99
C ALA A 33 -15.33 9.09 -5.20
N ALA A 34 -16.50 8.47 -5.36
CA ALA A 34 -17.46 8.82 -6.41
C ALA A 34 -18.02 10.25 -6.25
N GLN A 35 -18.04 10.77 -5.02
CA GLN A 35 -18.40 12.17 -4.71
C GLN A 35 -17.26 13.16 -4.96
N GLY A 36 -16.12 12.71 -5.51
CA GLY A 36 -14.96 13.54 -5.80
C GLY A 36 -13.99 13.73 -4.61
N ARG A 37 -14.19 13.02 -3.49
CA ARG A 37 -13.30 13.12 -2.33
C ARG A 37 -12.07 12.23 -2.51
N LYS A 38 -10.91 12.71 -2.08
CA LYS A 38 -9.71 11.88 -1.93
C LYS A 38 -9.70 11.33 -0.52
N VAL A 39 -9.88 10.02 -0.38
CA VAL A 39 -9.96 9.36 0.93
C VAL A 39 -8.86 8.32 1.12
N ILE A 40 -8.40 8.16 2.35
CA ILE A 40 -7.49 7.09 2.76
C ILE A 40 -8.09 6.30 3.92
N ALA A 41 -7.77 5.00 3.99
CA ALA A 41 -8.28 4.11 5.04
C ALA A 41 -7.13 3.43 5.82
N PRO A 42 -6.30 4.17 6.58
CA PRO A 42 -5.29 3.54 7.41
C PRO A 42 -5.91 2.72 8.56
N PRO A 43 -5.22 1.67 9.02
CA PRO A 43 -5.61 0.97 10.24
C PRO A 43 -5.52 1.91 11.45
N LEU A 44 -6.36 1.67 12.46
CA LEU A 44 -6.25 2.39 13.74
C LEU A 44 -5.05 1.93 14.58
N GLU A 45 -4.50 0.77 14.28
CA GLU A 45 -3.33 0.20 14.96
C GLU A 45 -2.05 0.36 14.12
N GLY A 46 -0.91 0.43 14.79
CA GLY A 46 0.41 0.46 14.14
C GLY A 46 0.78 1.84 13.59
N ARG A 47 1.12 1.90 12.29
CA ARG A 47 1.62 3.12 11.61
C ARG A 47 0.49 3.96 11.00
N SER A 48 -0.53 4.27 11.80
CA SER A 48 -1.83 4.79 11.39
C SER A 48 -1.79 6.14 10.65
N PHE A 49 -0.80 7.00 10.92
CA PHE A 49 -0.68 8.33 10.30
C PHE A 49 0.56 8.51 9.42
N ALA A 50 1.25 7.42 9.02
CA ALA A 50 2.50 7.53 8.27
C ALA A 50 2.37 8.21 6.88
N LYS A 51 1.14 8.40 6.39
CA LYS A 51 0.83 9.09 5.13
C LYS A 51 0.45 10.56 5.30
N LEU A 52 0.30 11.04 6.53
CA LEU A 52 -0.04 12.43 6.82
C LEU A 52 1.23 13.20 7.19
N ASP A 53 1.41 14.37 6.62
CA ASP A 53 2.43 15.30 7.09
C ASP A 53 1.98 15.98 8.40
N LYS A 54 2.88 16.77 9.00
CA LYS A 54 2.60 17.46 10.27
C LYS A 54 1.38 18.37 10.16
N LEU A 55 1.27 19.14 9.08
CA LEU A 55 0.20 20.12 8.92
C LEU A 55 -1.17 19.44 8.76
N ALA A 56 -1.25 18.40 7.93
CA ALA A 56 -2.46 17.58 7.78
C ALA A 56 -2.84 16.91 9.11
N LEU A 57 -1.87 16.45 9.90
CA LEU A 57 -2.13 15.88 11.22
C LEU A 57 -2.60 16.93 12.23
N GLN A 58 -2.12 18.17 12.16
CA GLN A 58 -2.60 19.29 12.98
C GLN A 58 -4.06 19.64 12.64
N TYR A 59 -4.42 19.70 11.35
CA TYR A 59 -5.82 19.90 10.94
C TYR A 59 -6.70 18.73 11.33
N LEU A 60 -6.21 17.49 11.19
CA LEU A 60 -6.92 16.31 11.67
C LEU A 60 -7.19 16.40 13.18
N TYR A 61 -6.17 16.75 13.96
CA TYR A 61 -6.29 16.96 15.40
C TYR A 61 -7.33 18.04 15.71
N TRP A 62 -7.23 19.20 15.06
CA TRP A 62 -8.19 20.30 15.23
C TRP A 62 -9.61 19.83 14.91
N ASN A 63 -9.80 19.09 13.83
CA ASN A 63 -11.11 18.64 13.39
C ASN A 63 -11.73 17.59 14.32
N ILE A 64 -10.92 16.74 14.95
CA ILE A 64 -11.37 15.72 15.92
C ILE A 64 -11.56 16.33 17.32
N CYS A 65 -10.55 17.05 17.82
CA CYS A 65 -10.48 17.50 19.21
C CYS A 65 -11.16 18.85 19.44
N LYS A 66 -11.30 19.68 18.41
CA LYS A 66 -11.77 21.08 18.50
C LYS A 66 -10.92 21.94 19.44
N GLU A 67 -9.64 21.59 19.55
CA GLU A 67 -8.63 22.22 20.41
C GLU A 67 -7.42 22.60 19.57
N THR A 68 -6.60 23.54 20.09
CA THR A 68 -5.35 23.93 19.44
C THR A 68 -4.39 22.73 19.39
N PRO A 69 -3.87 22.37 18.20
CA PRO A 69 -2.98 21.23 18.03
C PRO A 69 -1.66 21.43 18.78
N PRO A 70 -1.15 20.42 19.47
CA PRO A 70 0.21 20.41 19.97
C PRO A 70 1.23 20.62 18.84
N ASP A 71 2.35 21.26 19.17
CA ASP A 71 3.45 21.46 18.22
C ASP A 71 4.24 20.16 17.98
N GLU A 72 4.28 19.26 18.96
CA GLU A 72 5.02 18.01 18.89
C GLU A 72 4.26 16.94 18.10
N TYR A 73 4.93 16.37 17.09
CA TYR A 73 4.33 15.34 16.23
C TYR A 73 3.93 14.09 17.02
N GLY A 74 4.74 13.68 18.00
CA GLY A 74 4.44 12.54 18.85
C GLY A 74 3.14 12.73 19.66
N ASP A 75 2.89 13.94 20.16
CA ASP A 75 1.68 14.27 20.90
C ASP A 75 0.45 14.32 20.00
N LEU A 76 0.59 14.87 18.80
CA LEU A 76 -0.48 14.82 17.79
C LEU A 76 -0.91 13.38 17.50
N VAL A 77 0.04 12.48 17.24
CA VAL A 77 -0.25 11.07 16.98
C VAL A 77 -0.95 10.42 18.18
N ARG A 78 -0.39 10.56 19.38
CA ARG A 78 -0.95 9.95 20.60
C ARG A 78 -2.37 10.43 20.87
N ASN A 79 -2.60 11.73 20.81
CA ASN A 79 -3.89 12.32 21.17
C ASN A 79 -4.96 12.01 20.11
N CYS A 80 -4.61 12.07 18.82
CA CYS A 80 -5.51 11.65 17.74
C CYS A 80 -5.91 10.18 17.92
N LEU A 81 -4.96 9.27 18.16
CA LEU A 81 -5.27 7.86 18.37
C LEU A 81 -6.16 7.63 19.61
N ALA A 82 -5.88 8.32 20.72
CA ALA A 82 -6.68 8.19 21.93
C ALA A 82 -8.14 8.59 21.67
N LYS A 83 -8.37 9.73 20.99
CA LYS A 83 -9.72 10.18 20.64
C LYS A 83 -10.39 9.26 19.63
N LEU A 84 -9.66 8.82 18.60
CA LEU A 84 -10.21 7.94 17.58
C LEU A 84 -10.61 6.57 18.11
N ASN A 85 -9.83 6.00 19.03
CA ASN A 85 -10.22 4.72 19.66
C ASN A 85 -11.47 4.84 20.53
N ALA A 86 -11.80 6.04 21.00
CA ALA A 86 -13.02 6.31 21.77
C ALA A 86 -14.24 6.63 20.88
N LEU A 87 -14.05 6.90 19.59
CA LEU A 87 -15.16 7.16 18.68
C LEU A 87 -15.93 5.85 18.37
N PRO A 88 -17.27 5.92 18.28
CA PRO A 88 -18.08 4.75 17.93
C PRO A 88 -17.77 4.28 16.51
N GLU A 89 -17.94 2.98 16.29
CA GLU A 89 -17.88 2.43 14.93
C GLU A 89 -19.12 2.85 14.14
N ASP A 90 -18.91 3.08 12.85
CA ASP A 90 -19.96 3.32 11.87
C ASP A 90 -20.76 2.02 11.68
N THR A 91 -22.06 2.11 11.96
CA THR A 91 -23.00 0.98 11.90
C THR A 91 -23.80 0.94 10.59
N THR A 92 -23.38 1.67 9.56
CA THR A 92 -24.05 1.65 8.25
C THR A 92 -24.09 0.22 7.72
N SER A 93 -25.26 -0.22 7.27
CA SER A 93 -25.46 -1.57 6.73
C SER A 93 -24.54 -1.83 5.54
N ILE A 94 -23.87 -2.97 5.55
CA ILE A 94 -23.03 -3.41 4.42
C ILE A 94 -23.88 -3.53 3.15
N GLU A 95 -25.09 -4.05 3.25
CA GLU A 95 -25.99 -4.24 2.10
C GLU A 95 -26.37 -2.89 1.46
N ASP A 96 -26.59 -1.86 2.28
CA ASP A 96 -26.91 -0.51 1.78
C ASP A 96 -25.69 0.14 1.14
N LEU A 97 -24.51 -0.03 1.73
CA LEU A 97 -23.26 0.44 1.15
C LEU A 97 -22.95 -0.26 -0.18
N GLU A 98 -23.19 -1.56 -0.29
CA GLU A 98 -23.01 -2.31 -1.52
C GLU A 98 -23.98 -1.86 -2.61
N ARG A 99 -25.25 -1.63 -2.24
CA ARG A 99 -26.27 -1.08 -3.15
C ARG A 99 -25.89 0.30 -3.66
N GLU A 100 -25.40 1.17 -2.78
CA GLU A 100 -24.96 2.51 -3.14
C GLU A 100 -23.72 2.49 -4.03
N VAL A 101 -22.74 1.62 -3.73
CA VAL A 101 -21.58 1.40 -4.60
C VAL A 101 -22.01 0.87 -5.96
N ALA A 102 -22.93 -0.09 -6.04
CA ALA A 102 -23.45 -0.60 -7.32
C ALA A 102 -24.20 0.48 -8.11
N ARG A 103 -24.88 1.41 -7.43
CA ARG A 103 -25.53 2.56 -8.06
C ARG A 103 -24.54 3.57 -8.63
N LEU A 104 -23.46 3.85 -7.90
CA LEU A 104 -22.41 4.83 -8.29
C LEU A 104 -21.43 4.27 -9.33
N TYR A 105 -21.19 2.96 -9.26
CA TYR A 105 -20.38 2.19 -10.18
C TYR A 105 -21.25 1.10 -10.78
N PRO A 106 -22.21 1.46 -11.66
CA PRO A 106 -22.99 0.45 -12.37
C PRO A 106 -21.97 -0.44 -13.08
N GLU A 107 -21.98 -1.74 -12.78
CA GLU A 107 -21.14 -2.70 -13.48
C GLU A 107 -21.46 -2.57 -14.97
N ALA A 108 -20.54 -1.96 -15.73
CA ALA A 108 -20.37 -2.35 -17.11
C ALA A 108 -20.21 -3.88 -17.08
N PRO A 109 -20.89 -4.63 -17.98
CA PRO A 109 -20.95 -6.08 -17.90
C PRO A 109 -19.55 -6.59 -17.62
N ALA A 110 -19.43 -7.35 -16.53
CA ALA A 110 -18.16 -7.85 -16.04
C ALA A 110 -17.33 -8.32 -17.23
N SER A 111 -16.30 -7.56 -17.59
CA SER A 111 -15.14 -8.20 -18.18
C SER A 111 -14.74 -9.19 -17.09
N THR A 112 -15.03 -10.46 -17.34
CA THR A 112 -14.47 -11.61 -16.64
C THR A 112 -13.08 -11.26 -16.16
N PRO A 113 -12.64 -11.71 -14.97
CA PRO A 113 -11.27 -11.49 -14.53
C PRO A 113 -10.39 -11.82 -15.72
N ALA A 114 -9.76 -10.81 -16.31
CA ALA A 114 -8.89 -11.04 -17.42
C ALA A 114 -7.83 -11.95 -16.84
N GLU A 115 -7.94 -13.25 -17.16
CA GLU A 115 -6.83 -14.16 -17.17
C GLU A 115 -5.70 -13.32 -17.70
N LYS A 116 -4.70 -13.04 -16.84
CA LYS A 116 -3.59 -12.18 -17.18
C LYS A 116 -3.11 -12.68 -18.53
N ALA A 117 -3.44 -11.92 -19.58
CA ALA A 117 -2.90 -12.17 -20.89
C ALA A 117 -1.39 -12.27 -20.63
N PRO A 118 -0.73 -13.36 -21.06
CA PRO A 118 0.71 -13.45 -20.97
C PRO A 118 1.24 -12.12 -21.49
N ARG A 119 1.89 -11.34 -20.60
CA ARG A 119 2.56 -10.13 -21.04
C ARG A 119 3.43 -10.58 -22.20
N GLU A 120 3.20 -10.01 -23.37
CA GLU A 120 4.12 -10.15 -24.48
C GLU A 120 5.52 -9.95 -23.92
N PRO A 121 6.49 -10.83 -24.21
CA PRO A 121 7.84 -10.69 -23.71
C PRO A 121 8.39 -9.37 -24.21
N GLY A 122 8.24 -8.34 -23.37
CA GLY A 122 8.94 -7.08 -23.52
C GLY A 122 10.42 -7.41 -23.57
N ALA A 123 11.13 -6.68 -24.44
CA ALA A 123 12.55 -6.88 -24.70
C ALA A 123 13.33 -7.19 -23.41
N PRO A 124 14.26 -8.17 -23.45
CA PRO A 124 14.97 -8.63 -22.26
C PRO A 124 15.57 -7.42 -21.53
N PRO A 125 15.38 -7.33 -20.20
CA PRO A 125 15.84 -6.18 -19.45
C PRO A 125 17.35 -6.00 -19.63
N PRO A 126 17.85 -4.78 -19.90
CA PRO A 126 19.27 -4.55 -20.11
C PRO A 126 20.04 -4.94 -18.85
N ARG A 127 21.19 -5.60 -19.04
CA ARG A 127 22.07 -6.06 -17.95
C ARG A 127 22.46 -4.86 -17.07
N PRO A 128 22.21 -4.90 -15.75
CA PRO A 128 22.63 -3.84 -14.84
C PRO A 128 24.16 -3.70 -14.79
N LYS A 129 24.65 -2.50 -14.46
CA LYS A 129 26.10 -2.26 -14.25
C LYS A 129 26.64 -3.19 -13.16
N ALA A 130 27.76 -3.85 -13.44
CA ALA A 130 28.42 -4.80 -12.53
C ALA A 130 28.73 -4.21 -11.14
N THR A 131 29.00 -2.90 -11.07
CA THR A 131 29.27 -2.18 -9.82
C THR A 131 28.06 -1.99 -8.91
N SER A 132 26.85 -2.34 -9.37
CA SER A 132 25.62 -2.21 -8.58
C SER A 132 25.28 -3.50 -7.85
N THR A 133 24.63 -3.40 -6.68
CA THR A 133 24.08 -4.56 -5.95
C THR A 133 23.21 -5.44 -6.86
N THR A 134 22.47 -4.83 -7.80
CA THR A 134 21.67 -5.56 -8.79
C THR A 134 22.51 -6.28 -9.84
N GLY A 135 23.62 -5.69 -10.30
CA GLY A 135 24.57 -6.35 -11.20
C GLY A 135 25.27 -7.52 -10.52
N ARG A 136 25.56 -7.39 -9.21
CA ARG A 136 26.15 -8.45 -8.41
C ARG A 136 25.27 -9.69 -8.32
N VAL A 137 23.95 -9.53 -8.16
CA VAL A 137 23.00 -10.65 -8.20
C VAL A 137 23.07 -11.40 -9.54
N TRP A 138 23.21 -10.68 -10.65
CA TRP A 138 23.30 -11.27 -11.99
C TRP A 138 24.62 -12.02 -12.20
N GLU A 139 25.73 -11.52 -11.64
CA GLU A 139 27.02 -12.23 -11.65
C GLU A 139 26.98 -13.53 -10.84
N ILE A 140 26.36 -13.50 -9.66
CA ILE A 140 26.17 -14.70 -8.83
C ILE A 140 25.29 -15.72 -9.56
N ALA A 141 24.23 -15.27 -10.22
CA ALA A 141 23.38 -16.13 -11.03
C ALA A 141 24.09 -16.71 -12.27
N ASP A 142 24.88 -15.91 -12.99
CA ASP A 142 25.72 -16.38 -14.11
C ASP A 142 26.75 -17.42 -13.65
N ARG A 143 27.37 -17.20 -12.48
CA ARG A 143 28.34 -18.13 -11.87
C ARG A 143 27.70 -19.47 -11.52
N LEU A 144 26.50 -19.44 -10.93
CA LEU A 144 25.76 -20.65 -10.58
C LEU A 144 25.24 -21.38 -11.83
N LEU A 145 24.82 -20.64 -12.86
CA LEU A 145 24.47 -21.20 -14.16
C LEU A 145 25.66 -21.94 -14.80
N ALA A 146 26.87 -21.37 -14.73
CA ALA A 146 28.08 -22.03 -15.23
C ALA A 146 28.40 -23.34 -14.49
N THR A 147 27.98 -23.47 -13.22
CA THR A 147 28.05 -24.73 -12.45
C THR A 147 26.87 -25.68 -12.67
N GLY A 148 25.94 -25.34 -13.59
CA GLY A 148 24.78 -26.17 -13.94
C GLY A 148 23.58 -26.00 -13.00
N SER A 149 23.58 -25.03 -12.09
CA SER A 149 22.47 -24.77 -11.18
C SER A 149 21.77 -23.46 -11.52
N THR A 150 20.49 -23.55 -11.88
CA THR A 150 19.59 -22.40 -11.99
C THR A 150 18.64 -22.31 -10.81
N ASP A 151 18.90 -22.99 -9.70
CA ASP A 151 17.98 -22.97 -8.57
C ASP A 151 17.91 -21.57 -7.95
N ARG A 152 16.70 -21.01 -7.94
CA ARG A 152 16.40 -19.71 -7.34
C ARG A 152 16.83 -19.66 -5.88
N LYS A 153 16.66 -20.75 -5.12
CA LYS A 153 17.04 -20.80 -3.71
C LYS A 153 18.55 -20.69 -3.53
N ALA A 154 19.32 -21.42 -4.35
CA ALA A 154 20.78 -21.37 -4.32
C ALA A 154 21.32 -19.97 -4.65
N VAL A 155 20.75 -19.30 -5.65
CA VAL A 155 21.15 -17.92 -6.00
C VAL A 155 20.84 -16.94 -4.88
N ILE A 156 19.66 -17.03 -4.26
CA ILE A 156 19.28 -16.15 -3.16
C ILE A 156 20.20 -16.37 -1.95
N ALA A 157 20.50 -17.63 -1.60
CA ALA A 157 21.41 -17.95 -0.49
C ALA A 157 22.84 -17.43 -0.74
N ALA A 158 23.34 -17.55 -1.97
CA ALA A 158 24.65 -16.99 -2.34
C ALA A 158 24.66 -15.45 -2.31
N CYS A 159 23.56 -14.80 -2.69
CA CYS A 159 23.41 -13.34 -2.57
C CYS A 159 23.38 -12.89 -1.10
N GLU A 160 22.69 -13.64 -0.24
CA GLU A 160 22.61 -13.36 1.20
C GLU A 160 23.99 -13.50 1.87
N ALA A 161 24.78 -14.51 1.47
CA ALA A 161 26.17 -14.66 1.93
C ALA A 161 27.07 -13.48 1.52
N GLU A 162 26.76 -12.80 0.41
CA GLU A 162 27.44 -11.57 -0.02
C GLU A 162 26.80 -10.29 0.57
N GLY A 163 25.86 -10.41 1.53
CA GLY A 163 25.22 -9.29 2.23
C GLY A 163 24.10 -8.60 1.44
N ILE A 164 23.60 -9.23 0.38
CA ILE A 164 22.52 -8.69 -0.45
C ILE A 164 21.17 -9.09 0.13
N ASN A 165 20.24 -8.13 0.25
CA ASN A 165 18.90 -8.38 0.75
C ASN A 165 18.17 -9.48 -0.08
N PRO A 166 17.62 -10.53 0.56
CA PRO A 166 16.94 -11.64 -0.13
C PRO A 166 15.78 -11.22 -1.04
N SER A 167 15.01 -10.19 -0.67
CA SER A 167 13.91 -9.66 -1.50
C SER A 167 14.45 -8.99 -2.77
N THR A 168 15.61 -8.34 -2.68
CA THR A 168 16.29 -7.74 -3.83
C THR A 168 16.85 -8.83 -4.74
N ALA A 169 17.53 -9.83 -4.17
CA ALA A 169 18.07 -10.98 -4.90
C ALA A 169 16.96 -11.74 -5.65
N SER A 170 15.84 -11.99 -4.98
CA SER A 170 14.67 -12.67 -5.54
C SER A 170 14.06 -11.94 -6.74
N THR A 171 13.93 -10.62 -6.65
CA THR A 171 13.40 -9.78 -7.74
C THR A 171 14.36 -9.73 -8.93
N GLN A 172 15.66 -9.59 -8.66
CA GLN A 172 16.67 -9.49 -9.72
C GLN A 172 16.95 -10.83 -10.40
N TYR A 173 16.89 -11.95 -9.67
CA TYR A 173 16.95 -13.29 -10.26
C TYR A 173 15.83 -13.51 -11.29
N GLY A 174 14.60 -13.06 -11.00
CA GLY A 174 13.49 -13.15 -11.96
C GLY A 174 13.78 -12.40 -13.27
N LYS A 175 14.38 -11.21 -13.17
CA LYS A 175 14.79 -10.41 -14.34
C LYS A 175 15.97 -11.05 -15.08
N TRP A 176 16.97 -11.56 -14.35
CA TRP A 176 18.10 -12.30 -14.92
C TRP A 176 17.61 -13.54 -15.70
N LYS A 177 16.73 -14.36 -15.10
CA LYS A 177 16.18 -15.55 -15.76
C LYS A 177 15.42 -15.20 -17.03
N ALA A 178 14.63 -14.13 -17.00
CA ALA A 178 13.92 -13.61 -18.18
C ALA A 178 14.86 -13.04 -19.26
N SER A 179 16.11 -12.69 -18.93
CA SER A 179 17.13 -12.26 -19.91
C SER A 179 17.90 -13.41 -20.57
N LYS A 180 17.74 -14.64 -20.05
CA LYS A 180 18.40 -15.87 -20.55
C LYS A 180 17.46 -16.76 -21.37
N LEU A 181 16.16 -16.48 -21.34
CA LEU A 181 15.09 -17.06 -22.18
C LEU A 181 14.92 -16.18 -23.42
#